data_AF-A0A3N6H611-F1
#
_entry.id   AF-A0A3N6H611-F1
#
_cell.length_a   1.000
_cell.length_b   1.000
_cell.length_c   1.000
_cell.angle_alpha   90.00
_cell.angle_beta   90.00
_cell.angle_gamma   90.00
#
_symmetry.space_group_name_H-M   'P 1'
#
loop_
_entity.id
_entity.type
_entity.pdbx_description
1 polymer ?
#
loop_
_entity_poly.entity_id
_entity_poly.type
_entity_poly.pdbx_seq_one_letter_code
_entity_poly.pdbx_strand_id
1 'polypeptide(L)'
;MIYFSRRRLEAFFPERPPRRLPTMNAEVDLQVATVAVSPAPPRNPTDTELHRLRQVRRQLEREAAHFYAPELATGEWIVFDVEMGWSTSHGDSDLPDLDDVVLFFGSLRSERSAVGTPVDLMLCGSTEHLLKKTATAGRMGSGTTWLHELILKINDADERGRTDIPEALTAEALAVSRVNRPEQVARWVFNVIEGHHAPQHRARVQGLARVDLHVPESQFLPRLIVATPLYVQDTSKKPMRWLTRLRLHRDLHRRHRRSIWQWQPDQPPRDRNRYYYPPGHPEAPE
;
A
#
# COMPACT_ATOMS: atom_id res chain seq x y z
N MET A 1 -5.78 -0.80 14.55
CA MET A 1 -4.99 -1.11 13.34
C MET A 1 -5.01 -2.62 13.13
N ILE A 2 -5.03 -3.10 11.89
CA ILE A 2 -5.03 -4.54 11.54
C ILE A 2 -3.63 -4.96 11.10
N TYR A 3 -2.95 -4.12 10.32
CA TYR A 3 -1.64 -4.39 9.75
C TYR A 3 -0.74 -3.16 9.90
N PHE A 4 0.55 -3.37 10.18
CA PHE A 4 1.54 -2.30 10.27
C PHE A 4 2.95 -2.81 9.99
N SER A 5 3.52 -2.39 8.86
CA SER A 5 4.91 -2.68 8.52
C SER A 5 5.83 -1.65 9.18
N ARG A 6 6.52 -2.08 10.24
CA ARG A 6 7.52 -1.26 10.95
C ARG A 6 8.72 -0.96 10.07
N ARG A 7 9.20 -1.95 9.33
CA ARG A 7 10.39 -1.83 8.49
C ARG A 7 10.19 -0.85 7.35
N ARG A 8 9.04 -0.90 6.69
CA ARG A 8 8.66 0.12 5.70
C ARG A 8 8.59 1.52 6.30
N LEU A 9 8.16 1.66 7.55
CA LEU A 9 8.18 2.95 8.24
C LEU A 9 9.61 3.42 8.54
N GLU A 10 10.49 2.50 8.94
CA GLU A 10 11.91 2.78 9.22
C GLU A 10 12.67 3.23 7.96
N ALA A 11 12.31 2.73 6.78
CA ALA A 11 12.90 3.16 5.51
C ALA A 11 12.75 4.69 5.24
N PHE A 12 11.73 5.34 5.82
CA PHE A 12 11.56 6.81 5.74
C PHE A 12 12.47 7.58 6.70
N PHE A 13 13.02 6.90 7.69
CA PHE A 13 13.91 7.47 8.70
C PHE A 13 15.15 6.61 8.80
N PRO A 14 15.99 6.52 7.75
CA PRO A 14 17.22 5.76 7.84
C PRO A 14 17.99 6.29 9.05
N GLU A 15 18.16 5.44 10.06
CA GLU A 15 18.97 5.81 11.21
C GLU A 15 20.34 6.19 10.68
N ARG A 16 20.82 7.39 11.03
CA ARG A 16 22.19 7.77 10.70
C ARG A 16 23.06 6.63 11.23
N PRO A 17 23.93 6.02 10.40
CA PRO A 17 24.76 4.94 10.87
C PRO A 17 25.46 5.41 12.15
N PRO A 18 25.45 4.62 13.24
CA PRO A 18 26.20 4.99 14.42
C PRO A 18 27.63 5.25 13.97
N ARG A 19 28.18 6.42 14.33
CA ARG A 19 29.58 6.77 14.06
C ARG A 19 30.44 5.64 14.63
N ARG A 20 30.91 4.74 13.76
CA ARG A 20 31.78 3.64 14.15
C ARG A 20 33.10 4.25 14.63
N LEU A 21 33.28 4.30 15.94
CA LEU A 21 34.63 4.31 16.50
C LEU A 21 35.23 2.92 16.21
N PRO A 22 36.50 2.83 15.81
CA PRO A 22 37.09 1.56 15.40
C PRO A 22 37.24 0.66 16.62
N THR A 23 36.43 -0.40 16.69
CA THR A 23 36.62 -1.49 17.64
C THR A 23 37.38 -2.62 16.95
N MET A 24 38.48 -3.04 17.58
CA MET A 24 39.34 -4.15 17.15
C MET A 24 38.53 -5.41 16.87
N ASN A 25 38.84 -6.08 15.75
CA ASN A 25 38.26 -7.37 15.39
C ASN A 25 38.79 -8.44 16.36
N ALA A 26 37.88 -9.12 17.05
CA ALA A 26 38.12 -10.47 17.57
C ALA A 26 37.38 -11.44 16.63
N GLU A 27 38.15 -12.34 16.04
CA GLU A 27 37.67 -13.43 15.20
C GLU A 27 37.00 -14.46 16.10
N VAL A 28 35.71 -14.71 15.89
CA VAL A 28 34.95 -15.77 16.57
C VAL A 28 34.37 -16.68 15.51
N ASP A 29 34.84 -17.92 15.53
CA ASP A 29 34.43 -19.04 14.70
C ASP A 29 32.94 -19.35 14.96
N LEU A 30 32.12 -19.29 13.91
CA LEU A 30 30.66 -19.43 14.01
C LEU A 30 30.22 -20.75 13.39
N GLN A 31 29.96 -21.72 14.27
CA GLN A 31 29.23 -22.93 13.91
C GLN A 31 27.81 -22.58 13.45
N VAL A 32 27.41 -23.16 12.31
CA VAL A 32 26.09 -23.00 11.71
C VAL A 32 25.05 -23.65 12.62
N ALA A 33 24.32 -22.84 13.38
CA ALA A 33 23.11 -23.25 14.08
C ALA A 33 21.89 -22.92 13.21
N THR A 34 21.08 -23.94 12.90
CA THR A 34 19.78 -23.78 12.26
C THR A 34 18.84 -23.07 13.23
N VAL A 35 18.66 -21.76 13.04
CA VAL A 35 17.71 -20.96 13.83
C VAL A 35 16.31 -21.23 13.31
N ALA A 36 15.53 -22.00 14.06
CA ALA A 36 14.08 -22.04 13.87
C ALA A 36 13.51 -20.66 14.24
N VAL A 37 13.19 -19.84 13.23
CA VAL A 37 12.56 -18.54 13.41
C VAL A 37 11.09 -18.79 13.76
N SER A 38 10.79 -18.87 15.06
CA SER A 38 9.42 -18.84 15.53
C SER A 38 8.88 -17.42 15.36
N PRO A 39 7.74 -17.21 14.67
CA PRO A 39 7.21 -15.87 14.44
C PRO A 39 6.88 -15.21 15.78
N ALA A 40 7.51 -14.06 16.05
CA ALA A 40 7.27 -13.31 17.27
C ALA A 40 5.78 -12.95 17.38
N PRO A 41 5.18 -13.00 18.59
CA PRO A 41 3.76 -12.70 18.75
C PRO A 41 3.44 -11.27 18.27
N PRO A 42 2.21 -11.05 17.76
CA PRO A 42 1.79 -9.76 17.21
C PRO A 42 1.95 -8.66 18.27
N ARG A 43 2.94 -7.79 18.07
CA ARG A 43 3.24 -6.68 18.98
C ARG A 43 2.45 -5.45 18.56
N ASN A 44 1.76 -4.80 19.49
CA ASN A 44 1.17 -3.49 19.22
C ASN A 44 2.25 -2.43 18.93
N PRO A 45 1.97 -1.44 18.06
CA PRO A 45 2.90 -0.36 17.79
C PRO A 45 3.18 0.49 19.03
N THR A 46 4.41 0.96 19.17
CA THR A 46 4.79 1.89 20.25
C THR A 46 4.33 3.32 19.94
N ASP A 47 4.26 4.20 20.95
CA ASP A 47 3.89 5.60 20.73
C ASP A 47 4.86 6.34 19.79
N THR A 48 6.15 6.00 19.85
CA THR A 48 7.18 6.53 18.94
C THR A 48 6.94 6.08 17.50
N GLU A 49 6.64 4.80 17.28
CA GLU A 49 6.27 4.26 15.96
C GLU A 49 5.02 4.95 15.42
N LEU A 50 4.00 5.16 16.26
CA LEU A 50 2.78 5.87 15.88
C LEU A 50 3.05 7.34 15.57
N HIS A 51 3.96 8.00 16.29
CA HIS A 51 4.35 9.37 16.00
C HIS A 51 5.06 9.47 14.64
N ARG A 52 6.03 8.59 14.37
CA ARG A 52 6.72 8.47 13.07
C ARG A 52 5.73 8.19 11.95
N LEU A 53 4.79 7.27 12.15
CA LEU A 53 3.74 6.97 11.18
C LEU A 53 2.90 8.21 10.86
N ARG A 54 2.54 9.04 11.86
CA ARG A 54 1.80 10.29 11.60
C ARG A 54 2.62 11.29 10.77
N GLN A 55 3.94 11.35 10.95
CA GLN A 55 4.81 12.20 10.16
C GLN A 55 4.86 11.73 8.70
N VAL A 56 5.18 10.45 8.48
CA VAL A 56 5.23 9.84 7.14
C VAL A 56 3.90 9.93 6.43
N ARG A 57 2.79 9.65 7.14
CA ARG A 57 1.45 9.75 6.56
C ARG A 57 1.15 11.16 6.06
N ARG A 58 1.50 12.21 6.81
CA ARG A 58 1.28 13.60 6.37
C ARG A 58 2.08 13.97 5.13
N GLN A 59 3.26 13.37 4.97
CA GLN A 59 4.08 13.55 3.78
C GLN A 59 3.45 12.79 2.60
N LEU A 60 3.22 11.49 2.75
CA LEU A 60 2.66 10.63 1.72
C LEU A 60 1.25 11.04 1.31
N GLU A 61 0.37 11.48 2.20
CA GLU A 61 -0.99 11.94 1.86
C GLU A 61 -0.99 13.15 0.90
N ARG A 62 0.13 13.86 0.74
CA ARG A 62 0.25 14.97 -0.24
C ARG A 62 0.61 14.49 -1.64
N GLU A 63 1.35 13.40 -1.72
CA GLU A 63 1.95 12.85 -2.95
C GLU A 63 1.16 11.64 -3.46
N ALA A 64 0.51 10.90 -2.57
CA ALA A 64 -0.19 9.67 -2.88
C ALA A 64 -1.48 9.94 -3.66
N ALA A 65 -1.65 9.19 -4.73
CA ALA A 65 -2.89 9.13 -5.48
C ALA A 65 -3.95 8.32 -4.70
N HIS A 66 -5.21 8.44 -5.10
CA HIS A 66 -6.19 7.43 -4.70
C HIS A 66 -5.97 6.15 -5.50
N PHE A 67 -6.25 4.99 -4.89
CA PHE A 67 -6.14 3.70 -5.59
C PHE A 67 -7.05 3.56 -6.83
N TYR A 68 -8.07 4.43 -6.94
CA TYR A 68 -8.93 4.52 -8.12
C TYR A 68 -8.52 5.66 -9.08
N ALA A 69 -7.34 6.26 -8.95
CA ALA A 69 -6.82 7.18 -9.96
C ALA A 69 -6.60 6.42 -11.29
N PRO A 70 -6.94 6.99 -12.45
CA PRO A 70 -6.86 6.29 -13.75
C PRO A 70 -5.42 5.94 -14.16
N GLU A 71 -4.47 6.81 -13.80
CA GLU A 71 -3.06 6.69 -14.15
C GLU A 71 -2.27 6.37 -12.87
N LEU A 72 -2.16 5.08 -12.55
CA LEU A 72 -1.30 4.61 -11.46
C LEU A 72 -0.07 3.92 -12.02
N ALA A 73 1.11 4.34 -11.56
CA ALA A 73 2.37 3.71 -11.90
C ALA A 73 2.81 2.70 -10.84
N THR A 74 3.54 1.66 -11.25
CA THR A 74 4.25 0.80 -10.30
C THR A 74 5.21 1.62 -9.46
N GLY A 75 5.24 1.37 -8.15
CA GLY A 75 6.04 2.10 -7.18
C GLY A 75 5.37 3.33 -6.58
N GLU A 76 4.23 3.77 -7.13
CA GLU A 76 3.50 4.94 -6.62
C GLU A 76 2.80 4.63 -5.28
N TRP A 77 2.70 5.64 -4.41
CA TRP A 77 1.94 5.52 -3.17
C TRP A 77 0.46 5.79 -3.42
N ILE A 78 -0.38 4.93 -2.84
CA ILE A 78 -1.83 5.06 -2.90
C ILE A 78 -2.46 5.17 -1.51
N VAL A 79 -3.46 6.04 -1.40
CA VAL A 79 -4.42 6.07 -0.30
C VAL A 79 -5.63 5.24 -0.69
N PHE A 80 -6.06 4.37 0.22
CA PHE A 80 -7.29 3.61 0.08
C PHE A 80 -8.20 3.78 1.30
N ASP A 81 -9.51 3.75 1.03
CA ASP A 81 -10.59 3.66 2.00
C ASP A 81 -11.71 2.86 1.32
N VAL A 82 -11.75 1.56 1.59
CA VAL A 82 -12.62 0.61 0.90
C VAL A 82 -12.98 -0.54 1.83
N GLU A 83 -14.12 -1.15 1.57
CA GLU A 83 -14.50 -2.38 2.27
C GLU A 83 -13.63 -3.53 1.76
N MET A 84 -12.90 -4.15 2.68
CA MET A 84 -12.04 -5.28 2.37
C MET A 84 -12.29 -6.40 3.37
N GLY A 85 -12.07 -7.63 2.94
CA GLY A 85 -11.75 -8.69 3.87
C GLY A 85 -10.29 -9.12 3.72
N TRP A 86 -9.86 -10.00 4.62
CA TRP A 86 -8.47 -10.45 4.65
C TRP A 86 -8.34 -11.86 5.21
N SER A 87 -7.35 -12.58 4.70
CA SER A 87 -7.00 -13.93 5.11
C SER A 87 -5.49 -14.11 5.04
N THR A 88 -4.99 -15.12 5.75
CA THR A 88 -3.59 -15.54 5.67
C THR A 88 -3.45 -16.76 4.78
N SER A 89 -2.31 -16.95 4.16
CA SER A 89 -2.04 -18.08 3.25
C SER A 89 -0.56 -18.41 3.24
N HIS A 90 -0.23 -19.60 2.76
CA HIS A 90 1.14 -20.06 2.56
C HIS A 90 1.37 -20.56 1.13
N GLY A 91 2.64 -20.59 0.72
CA GLY A 91 3.07 -21.12 -0.57
C GLY A 91 2.88 -22.63 -0.73
N ASP A 92 3.14 -23.12 -1.93
CA ASP A 92 3.17 -24.55 -2.24
C ASP A 92 4.56 -25.11 -1.84
N SER A 93 4.74 -25.39 -0.54
CA SER A 93 5.98 -25.95 0.01
C SER A 93 5.69 -27.15 0.90
N ASP A 94 6.65 -28.08 0.99
CA ASP A 94 6.54 -29.32 1.78
C ASP A 94 6.52 -29.09 3.31
N LEU A 95 6.68 -27.83 3.75
CA LEU A 95 6.64 -27.45 5.15
C LEU A 95 5.20 -27.08 5.56
N PRO A 96 4.60 -27.80 6.53
CA PRO A 96 3.19 -27.58 6.89
C PRO A 96 2.97 -26.27 7.67
N ASP A 97 1.84 -25.63 7.35
CA ASP A 97 0.99 -24.80 8.22
C ASP A 97 1.50 -23.45 8.76
N LEU A 98 2.60 -22.88 8.25
CA LEU A 98 2.97 -21.50 8.60
C LEU A 98 2.54 -20.52 7.51
N ASP A 99 1.40 -19.86 7.71
CA ASP A 99 1.03 -18.74 6.87
C ASP A 99 2.05 -17.60 6.99
N ASP A 100 2.72 -17.29 5.89
CA ASP A 100 3.74 -16.25 5.76
C ASP A 100 3.22 -15.02 5.01
N VAL A 101 2.10 -15.15 4.29
CA VAL A 101 1.45 -14.08 3.56
C VAL A 101 0.08 -13.74 4.12
N VAL A 102 -0.25 -12.45 4.14
CA VAL A 102 -1.61 -11.92 4.33
C VAL A 102 -2.07 -11.21 3.07
N LEU A 103 -3.31 -11.49 2.67
CA LEU A 103 -3.95 -10.89 1.51
C LEU A 103 -5.19 -10.12 1.98
N PHE A 104 -5.28 -8.84 1.61
CA PHE A 104 -6.49 -8.03 1.73
C PHE A 104 -7.08 -7.85 0.34
N PHE A 105 -8.40 -7.92 0.23
CA PHE A 105 -9.07 -7.82 -1.05
C PHE A 105 -10.39 -7.08 -0.90
N GLY A 106 -10.66 -6.18 -1.84
CA GLY A 106 -11.89 -5.42 -1.89
C GLY A 106 -12.07 -4.73 -3.23
N SER A 107 -13.31 -4.35 -3.51
CA SER A 107 -13.68 -3.73 -4.78
C SER A 107 -14.46 -2.44 -4.54
N LEU A 108 -14.14 -1.42 -5.32
CA LEU A 108 -14.94 -0.20 -5.43
C LEU A 108 -15.88 -0.35 -6.62
N ARG A 109 -17.18 -0.35 -6.36
CA ARG A 109 -18.21 -0.38 -7.40
C ARG A 109 -18.29 0.97 -8.12
N SER A 110 -18.66 0.95 -9.41
CA SER A 110 -18.72 2.10 -10.32
C SER A 110 -19.38 3.35 -9.75
N GLU A 111 -20.45 3.21 -8.97
CA GLU A 111 -21.21 4.33 -8.39
C GLU A 111 -20.38 5.22 -7.44
N ARG A 112 -19.26 4.71 -6.92
CA ARG A 112 -18.38 5.41 -5.98
C ARG A 112 -17.03 5.79 -6.58
N SER A 113 -16.75 5.37 -7.82
CA SER A 113 -15.52 5.71 -8.55
C SER A 113 -15.68 7.06 -9.26
N ALA A 114 -14.69 7.95 -9.14
CA ALA A 114 -14.70 9.23 -9.84
C ALA A 114 -14.72 9.07 -11.38
N VAL A 115 -14.24 7.93 -11.87
CA VAL A 115 -14.15 7.57 -13.30
C VAL A 115 -15.36 6.74 -13.76
N GLY A 116 -16.23 6.33 -12.84
CA GLY A 116 -17.38 5.48 -13.15
C GLY A 116 -17.05 4.02 -13.48
N THR A 117 -15.77 3.63 -13.49
CA THR A 117 -15.33 2.25 -13.68
C THR A 117 -15.07 1.55 -12.35
N PRO A 118 -15.43 0.26 -12.20
CA PRO A 118 -15.13 -0.49 -10.99
C PRO A 118 -13.62 -0.73 -10.88
N VAL A 119 -13.14 -0.85 -9.64
CA VAL A 119 -11.70 -1.02 -9.35
C VAL A 119 -11.54 -2.06 -8.26
N ASP A 120 -10.77 -3.09 -8.53
CA ASP A 120 -10.36 -4.08 -7.54
C ASP A 120 -9.03 -3.67 -6.92
N LEU A 121 -8.88 -3.93 -5.62
CA LEU A 121 -7.66 -3.70 -4.87
C LEU A 121 -7.29 -4.97 -4.10
N MET A 122 -6.09 -5.47 -4.34
CA MET A 122 -5.45 -6.53 -3.59
C MET A 122 -4.23 -5.98 -2.86
N LEU A 123 -4.22 -6.08 -1.53
CA LEU A 123 -3.03 -5.77 -0.73
C LEU A 123 -2.34 -7.05 -0.33
N CYS A 124 -1.06 -7.15 -0.64
CA CYS A 124 -0.23 -8.29 -0.27
C CYS A 124 0.74 -7.87 0.82
N GLY A 125 0.94 -8.68 1.86
CA GLY A 125 1.95 -8.37 2.88
C GLY A 125 2.37 -9.59 3.68
N SER A 126 3.37 -9.45 4.54
CA SER A 126 3.78 -10.52 5.47
C SER A 126 2.85 -10.65 6.69
N THR A 127 2.61 -11.88 7.15
CA THR A 127 1.89 -12.15 8.42
C THR A 127 2.61 -11.60 9.65
N GLU A 128 3.93 -11.38 9.57
CA GLU A 128 4.72 -10.80 10.68
C GLU A 128 4.28 -9.38 11.06
N HIS A 129 3.64 -8.68 10.12
CA HIS A 129 3.15 -7.30 10.29
C HIS A 129 1.68 -7.25 10.73
N LEU A 130 1.04 -8.40 10.88
CA LEU A 130 -0.36 -8.51 11.28
C LEU A 130 -0.49 -8.28 12.80
N LEU A 131 -1.37 -7.37 13.19
CA LEU A 131 -1.63 -7.02 14.60
C LEU A 131 -2.85 -7.74 15.18
N LYS A 132 -3.65 -8.37 14.32
CA LYS A 132 -4.84 -9.13 14.70
C LYS A 132 -4.81 -10.47 14.01
N LYS A 133 -4.92 -11.56 14.78
CA LYS A 133 -5.08 -12.90 14.20
C LYS A 133 -6.29 -12.91 13.25
N THR A 134 -6.17 -13.68 12.18
CA THR A 134 -7.24 -13.93 11.20
C THR A 134 -7.23 -15.40 10.82
N ALA A 135 -8.25 -15.84 10.09
CA ALA A 135 -8.33 -17.20 9.58
C ALA A 135 -7.36 -17.40 8.40
N THR A 136 -6.79 -18.60 8.33
CA THR A 136 -6.07 -19.08 7.16
C THR A 136 -7.06 -19.39 6.04
N ALA A 137 -6.72 -18.99 4.82
CA ALA A 137 -7.34 -19.49 3.60
C ALA A 137 -6.66 -20.79 3.12
N GLY A 138 -5.58 -21.21 3.79
CA GLY A 138 -4.78 -22.37 3.45
C GLY A 138 -3.80 -22.09 2.31
N ARG A 139 -3.55 -23.15 1.54
CA ARG A 139 -2.58 -23.18 0.45
C ARG A 139 -2.99 -22.27 -0.72
N MET A 140 -2.08 -21.43 -1.21
CA MET A 140 -2.34 -20.55 -2.37
C MET A 140 -2.49 -21.28 -3.72
N GLY A 141 -2.32 -22.61 -3.76
CA GLY A 141 -2.47 -23.45 -4.97
C GLY A 141 -1.26 -23.40 -5.92
N SER A 142 -1.08 -24.44 -6.74
CA SER A 142 0.14 -24.66 -7.55
C SER A 142 0.42 -23.62 -8.64
N GLY A 143 -0.57 -22.80 -9.01
CA GLY A 143 -0.43 -21.74 -10.02
C GLY A 143 0.03 -20.38 -9.48
N THR A 144 0.23 -20.25 -8.17
CA THR A 144 0.46 -18.94 -7.51
C THR A 144 1.86 -18.77 -6.94
N THR A 145 2.74 -19.74 -7.16
CA THR A 145 4.14 -19.71 -6.69
C THR A 145 4.82 -18.39 -7.06
N TRP A 146 4.59 -17.89 -8.28
CA TRP A 146 5.13 -16.60 -8.70
C TRP A 146 4.67 -15.43 -7.82
N LEU A 147 3.37 -15.36 -7.48
CA LEU A 147 2.84 -14.28 -6.65
C LEU A 147 3.35 -14.42 -5.20
N HIS A 148 3.38 -15.64 -4.68
CA HIS A 148 3.93 -15.92 -3.35
C HIS A 148 5.41 -15.51 -3.26
N GLU A 149 6.24 -15.94 -4.20
CA GLU A 149 7.65 -15.55 -4.30
C GLU A 149 7.82 -14.04 -4.47
N LEU A 150 6.94 -13.38 -5.23
CA LEU A 150 6.98 -11.94 -5.41
C LEU A 150 6.74 -11.22 -4.08
N ILE A 151 5.72 -11.65 -3.32
CA ILE A 151 5.41 -11.08 -2.02
C ILE A 151 6.59 -11.27 -1.06
N LEU A 152 7.20 -12.44 -1.04
CA LEU A 152 8.40 -12.70 -0.25
C LEU A 152 9.59 -11.83 -0.67
N LYS A 153 9.82 -11.64 -1.98
CA LYS A 153 10.88 -10.76 -2.49
C LYS A 153 10.66 -9.29 -2.12
N ILE A 154 9.42 -8.81 -2.19
CA ILE A 154 9.07 -7.45 -1.76
C ILE A 154 9.31 -7.30 -0.25
N ASN A 155 8.88 -8.28 0.54
CA ASN A 155 9.11 -8.26 1.98
C ASN A 155 10.61 -8.31 2.31
N ASP A 156 11.42 -9.18 1.67
CA ASP A 156 12.88 -9.26 1.85
C ASP A 156 13.59 -7.96 1.43
N ALA A 157 13.15 -7.31 0.35
CA ALA A 157 13.64 -5.99 -0.03
C ALA A 157 13.34 -4.96 1.07
N ASP A 158 12.12 -4.95 1.62
CA ASP A 158 11.77 -4.12 2.76
C ASP A 158 12.61 -4.44 4.02
N GLU A 159 12.93 -5.73 4.26
CA GLU A 159 13.80 -6.14 5.37
C GLU A 159 15.19 -5.51 5.27
N ARG A 160 15.68 -5.37 4.04
CA ARG A 160 16.98 -4.78 3.72
C ARG A 160 16.92 -3.26 3.55
N GLY A 161 15.78 -2.64 3.83
CA GLY A 161 15.55 -1.20 3.67
C GLY A 161 15.62 -0.75 2.22
N ARG A 162 15.47 -1.68 1.26
CA ARG A 162 15.44 -1.35 -0.16
C ARG A 162 14.02 -1.03 -0.57
N THR A 163 13.89 0.03 -1.35
CA THR A 163 12.62 0.51 -1.88
C THR A 163 12.58 0.42 -3.40
N ASP A 164 13.44 -0.38 -4.02
CA ASP A 164 13.41 -0.65 -5.45
C ASP A 164 12.21 -1.54 -5.82
N ILE A 165 11.75 -1.40 -7.06
CA ILE A 165 10.74 -2.30 -7.63
C ILE A 165 11.48 -3.59 -8.00
N PRO A 166 11.02 -4.78 -7.55
CA PRO A 166 11.63 -6.05 -7.95
C PRO A 166 11.74 -6.15 -9.47
N GLU A 167 12.84 -6.69 -9.99
CA GLU A 167 13.07 -6.83 -11.44
C GLU A 167 11.91 -7.52 -12.16
N ALA A 168 11.26 -8.49 -11.51
CA ALA A 168 10.10 -9.20 -12.07
C ALA A 168 8.86 -8.30 -12.33
N LEU A 169 8.84 -7.09 -11.78
CA LEU A 169 7.77 -6.09 -11.92
C LEU A 169 8.18 -4.88 -12.77
N THR A 170 9.36 -4.90 -13.38
CA THR A 170 9.74 -3.84 -14.33
C THR A 170 8.94 -3.98 -15.62
N ALA A 171 8.74 -2.87 -16.32
CA ALA A 171 7.99 -2.87 -17.58
C ALA A 171 8.61 -3.83 -18.61
N GLU A 172 9.94 -3.93 -18.63
CA GLU A 172 10.70 -4.83 -19.49
C GLU A 172 10.42 -6.30 -19.16
N ALA A 173 10.41 -6.67 -17.87
CA ALA A 173 10.17 -8.03 -17.43
C ALA A 173 8.72 -8.47 -17.68
N LEU A 174 7.75 -7.56 -17.52
CA LEU A 174 6.32 -7.78 -17.79
C LEU A 174 6.02 -7.90 -19.29
N ALA A 175 6.81 -7.24 -20.15
CA ALA A 175 6.65 -7.31 -21.60
C ALA A 175 7.00 -8.68 -22.21
N VAL A 176 7.76 -9.53 -21.49
CA VAL A 176 8.13 -10.87 -21.96
C VAL A 176 6.93 -11.81 -21.90
N SER A 177 6.57 -12.42 -23.04
CA SER A 177 5.46 -13.38 -23.10
C SER A 177 5.82 -14.67 -22.36
N ARG A 178 5.26 -14.85 -21.16
CA ARG A 178 5.41 -16.05 -20.33
C ARG A 178 4.13 -16.89 -20.35
N VAL A 179 4.26 -18.19 -20.06
CA VAL A 179 3.12 -19.14 -19.94
C VAL A 179 2.12 -18.69 -18.86
N ASN A 180 2.60 -18.05 -17.80
CA ASN A 180 1.79 -17.43 -16.76
C ASN A 180 2.13 -15.94 -16.68
N ARG A 181 1.25 -15.07 -17.19
CA ARG A 181 1.45 -13.62 -17.07
C ARG A 181 1.15 -13.17 -15.64
N PRO A 182 2.01 -12.35 -15.01
CA PRO A 182 1.79 -11.74 -13.70
C PRO A 182 0.38 -11.23 -13.46
N GLU A 183 -0.19 -10.56 -14.45
CA GLU A 183 -1.53 -9.96 -14.40
C GLU A 183 -2.63 -11.02 -14.34
N GLN A 184 -2.46 -12.12 -15.08
CA GLN A 184 -3.40 -13.24 -15.08
C GLN A 184 -3.36 -13.99 -13.75
N VAL A 185 -2.17 -14.22 -13.20
CA VAL A 185 -1.99 -14.87 -11.89
C VAL A 185 -2.60 -14.00 -10.79
N ALA A 186 -2.28 -12.70 -10.75
CA ALA A 186 -2.84 -11.77 -9.76
C ALA A 186 -4.37 -11.71 -9.83
N ARG A 187 -4.94 -11.65 -11.04
CA ARG A 187 -6.39 -11.69 -11.24
C ARG A 187 -7.01 -13.00 -10.74
N TRP A 188 -6.40 -14.12 -11.11
CA TRP A 188 -6.88 -15.43 -10.72
C TRP A 188 -6.91 -15.57 -9.20
N VAL A 189 -5.84 -15.14 -8.52
CA VAL A 189 -5.76 -15.12 -7.04
C VAL A 189 -6.85 -14.26 -6.44
N PHE A 190 -7.04 -13.03 -6.94
CA PHE A 190 -8.10 -12.15 -6.47
C PHE A 190 -9.49 -12.82 -6.57
N ASN A 191 -9.81 -13.39 -7.73
CA ASN A 191 -11.09 -14.05 -7.98
C ASN A 191 -11.30 -15.30 -7.12
N VAL A 192 -10.24 -16.12 -6.95
CA VAL A 192 -10.29 -17.33 -6.11
C VAL A 192 -10.56 -16.94 -4.66
N ILE A 193 -9.83 -15.96 -4.14
CA ILE A 193 -9.98 -15.54 -2.74
C ILE A 193 -11.34 -14.86 -2.52
N GLU A 194 -11.75 -13.97 -3.43
CA GLU A 194 -13.05 -13.30 -3.31
C GLU A 194 -14.22 -14.29 -3.39
N GLY A 195 -14.16 -15.27 -4.29
CA GLY A 195 -15.26 -16.21 -4.57
C GLY A 195 -15.28 -17.46 -3.69
N HIS A 196 -14.12 -18.06 -3.39
CA HIS A 196 -14.02 -19.37 -2.71
C HIS A 196 -13.59 -19.26 -1.25
N HIS A 197 -12.85 -18.20 -0.89
CA HIS A 197 -12.38 -17.95 0.46
C HIS A 197 -13.00 -16.67 1.04
N ALA A 198 -14.28 -16.45 0.71
CA ALA A 198 -15.03 -15.27 1.16
C ALA A 198 -14.79 -15.06 2.67
N PRO A 199 -14.17 -13.93 3.05
CA PRO A 199 -13.58 -13.78 4.35
C PRO A 199 -14.71 -13.66 5.37
N GLN A 200 -14.62 -14.41 6.46
CA GLN A 200 -15.61 -14.34 7.56
C GLN A 200 -15.74 -12.92 8.14
N HIS A 201 -14.73 -12.07 7.90
CA HIS A 201 -14.69 -10.69 8.32
C HIS A 201 -14.41 -9.76 7.14
N ARG A 202 -15.40 -8.94 6.81
CA ARG A 202 -15.22 -7.72 6.00
C ARG A 202 -15.34 -6.51 6.92
N ALA A 203 -14.49 -5.53 6.68
CA ALA A 203 -14.58 -4.24 7.35
C ALA A 203 -14.20 -3.14 6.38
N ARG A 204 -14.76 -1.95 6.59
CA ARG A 204 -14.24 -0.76 5.94
C ARG A 204 -12.85 -0.46 6.50
N VAL A 205 -11.83 -0.53 5.66
CA VAL A 205 -10.44 -0.28 6.05
C VAL A 205 -9.88 0.88 5.28
N GLN A 206 -8.92 1.57 5.90
CA GLN A 206 -8.18 2.65 5.28
C GLN A 206 -6.67 2.48 5.50
N GLY A 207 -5.87 3.03 4.61
CA GLY A 207 -4.42 2.96 4.74
C GLY A 207 -3.65 3.62 3.62
N LEU A 208 -2.34 3.38 3.67
CA LEU A 208 -1.38 3.70 2.62
C LEU A 208 -0.74 2.41 2.14
N ALA A 209 -0.62 2.27 0.83
CA ALA A 209 0.05 1.15 0.19
C ALA A 209 0.88 1.66 -0.98
N ARG A 210 1.84 0.85 -1.41
CA ARG A 210 2.67 1.12 -2.57
C ARG A 210 2.30 0.16 -3.68
N VAL A 211 2.05 0.66 -4.88
CA VAL A 211 1.63 -0.13 -6.04
C VAL A 211 2.77 -1.05 -6.48
N ASP A 212 2.48 -2.33 -6.62
CA ASP A 212 3.43 -3.34 -7.11
C ASP A 212 3.09 -3.76 -8.54
N LEU A 213 1.80 -3.88 -8.87
CA LEU A 213 1.34 -4.25 -10.22
C LEU A 213 0.01 -3.58 -10.53
N HIS A 214 -0.09 -3.02 -11.75
CA HIS A 214 -1.33 -2.55 -12.32
C HIS A 214 -1.82 -3.53 -13.39
N VAL A 215 -2.99 -4.13 -13.16
CA VAL A 215 -3.67 -4.98 -14.13
C VAL A 215 -4.77 -4.16 -14.81
N PRO A 216 -4.68 -3.93 -16.13
CA PRO A 216 -5.65 -3.11 -16.84
C PRO A 216 -7.07 -3.73 -16.81
N GLU A 217 -8.05 -2.89 -17.06
CA GLU A 217 -9.43 -3.32 -17.28
C GLU A 217 -9.52 -4.18 -18.56
N SER A 218 -10.42 -5.16 -18.54
CA SER A 218 -10.79 -5.97 -19.71
C SER A 218 -12.30 -5.95 -19.88
N GLN A 219 -12.79 -6.46 -21.01
CA GLN A 219 -14.23 -6.49 -21.33
C GLN A 219 -15.11 -7.08 -20.21
N PHE A 220 -14.58 -7.99 -19.39
CA PHE A 220 -15.35 -8.73 -18.38
C PHE A 220 -14.88 -8.49 -16.95
N LEU A 221 -13.73 -7.84 -16.76
CA LEU A 221 -13.11 -7.71 -15.45
C LEU A 221 -12.66 -6.27 -15.23
N PRO A 222 -13.04 -5.65 -14.10
CA PRO A 222 -12.60 -4.30 -13.77
C PRO A 222 -11.10 -4.29 -13.57
N ARG A 223 -10.41 -3.16 -13.74
CA ARG A 223 -8.97 -3.08 -13.43
C ARG A 223 -8.66 -3.56 -12.00
N LEU A 224 -7.46 -4.10 -11.80
CA LEU A 224 -6.99 -4.58 -10.49
C LEU A 224 -5.66 -3.90 -10.14
N ILE A 225 -5.60 -3.35 -8.93
CA ILE A 225 -4.39 -2.81 -8.33
C ILE A 225 -3.85 -3.83 -7.32
N VAL A 226 -2.60 -4.25 -7.50
CA VAL A 226 -1.86 -5.03 -6.51
C VAL A 226 -0.87 -4.09 -5.83
N ALA A 227 -0.87 -4.09 -4.50
CA ALA A 227 -0.03 -3.18 -3.73
C ALA A 227 0.40 -3.80 -2.40
N THR A 228 1.47 -3.29 -1.81
CA THR A 228 1.94 -3.74 -0.50
C THR A 228 1.68 -2.64 0.53
N PRO A 229 0.95 -2.92 1.63
CA PRO A 229 0.52 -1.91 2.57
C PRO A 229 1.65 -1.46 3.51
N LEU A 230 1.70 -0.16 3.82
CA LEU A 230 2.44 0.37 4.97
C LEU A 230 1.65 0.10 6.26
N TYR A 231 0.35 0.38 6.22
CA TYR A 231 -0.57 0.07 7.31
C TYR A 231 -2.00 -0.13 6.79
N VAL A 232 -2.77 -0.94 7.52
CA VAL A 232 -4.21 -1.14 7.28
C VAL A 232 -4.96 -0.91 8.58
N GLN A 233 -5.93 0.00 8.57
CA GLN A 233 -6.72 0.37 9.73
C GLN A 233 -8.20 0.09 9.53
N ASP A 234 -8.77 -0.72 10.43
CA ASP A 234 -10.22 -0.88 10.61
C ASP A 234 -10.89 0.44 11.02
N THR A 235 -11.85 0.90 10.22
CA THR A 235 -12.63 2.13 10.46
C THR A 235 -14.05 1.84 10.96
N SER A 236 -14.47 0.58 10.97
CA SER A 236 -15.82 0.16 11.37
C SER A 236 -16.05 0.22 12.89
N LYS A 237 -14.99 0.00 13.67
CA LYS A 237 -15.02 0.17 15.13
C LYS A 237 -14.81 1.64 15.48
N LYS A 238 -15.58 2.16 16.46
CA LYS A 238 -15.45 3.54 16.97
C LYS A 238 -13.96 3.90 17.03
N PRO A 239 -13.51 5.02 16.42
CA PRO A 239 -12.11 5.39 16.47
C PRO A 239 -11.71 5.41 17.95
N MET A 240 -10.66 4.68 18.33
CA MET A 240 -10.08 4.85 19.66
C MET A 240 -9.92 6.37 19.89
N ARG A 241 -10.18 6.87 21.11
CA ARG A 241 -10.20 8.32 21.39
C ARG A 241 -8.92 9.07 20.96
N TRP A 242 -7.80 8.37 20.76
CA TRP A 242 -6.56 8.95 20.21
C TRP A 242 -6.51 9.07 18.67
N LEU A 243 -7.38 8.34 17.95
CA LEU A 243 -7.58 8.41 16.50
C LEU A 243 -8.66 9.43 16.09
N THR A 244 -9.40 10.02 17.03
CA THR A 244 -10.48 11.00 16.73
C THR A 244 -9.98 12.29 16.06
N ARG A 245 -8.67 12.58 16.14
CA ARG A 245 -8.01 13.66 15.37
C ARG A 245 -7.53 13.23 13.97
N LEU A 246 -7.78 11.99 13.57
CA LEU A 246 -7.30 11.39 12.32
C LEU A 246 -8.42 11.15 11.32
N ARG A 247 -9.44 12.03 11.26
CA ARG A 247 -10.35 12.02 10.12
C ARG A 247 -9.50 12.22 8.87
N LEU A 248 -9.44 11.19 8.02
CA LEU A 248 -8.98 11.36 6.65
C LEU A 248 -9.77 12.55 6.08
N HIS A 249 -9.03 13.54 5.59
CA HIS A 249 -9.62 14.73 5.02
C HIS A 249 -10.60 14.32 3.93
N ARG A 250 -11.88 14.60 4.17
CA ARG A 250 -12.98 14.57 3.20
C ARG A 250 -12.68 15.42 1.94
N ASP A 251 -11.57 16.18 1.96
CA ASP A 251 -11.09 17.05 0.88
C ASP A 251 -10.40 16.33 -0.28
N LEU A 252 -9.88 15.10 -0.12
CA LEU A 252 -9.27 14.41 -1.26
C LEU A 252 -10.34 14.01 -2.30
N HIS A 253 -11.52 13.58 -1.85
CA HIS A 253 -12.69 13.38 -2.72
C HIS A 253 -13.12 14.68 -3.44
N ARG A 254 -12.87 15.85 -2.86
CA ARG A 254 -13.17 17.16 -3.51
C ARG A 254 -12.13 17.54 -4.57
N ARG A 255 -10.87 17.13 -4.43
CA ARG A 255 -9.82 17.38 -5.42
C ARG A 255 -10.03 16.57 -6.69
N HIS A 256 -10.34 15.28 -6.56
CA HIS A 256 -10.56 14.41 -7.73
C HIS A 256 -11.93 14.57 -8.39
N ARG A 257 -12.92 15.19 -7.72
CA ARG A 257 -14.14 15.68 -8.40
C ARG A 257 -13.95 17.02 -9.13
N ARG A 258 -12.83 17.73 -8.91
CA ARG A 258 -12.59 19.07 -9.47
C ARG A 258 -11.48 19.12 -10.53
N SER A 259 -11.00 18.00 -11.06
CA SER A 259 -10.02 18.00 -12.16
C SER A 259 -10.68 18.06 -13.56
N ILE A 260 -11.61 18.98 -13.74
CA ILE A 260 -11.92 19.56 -15.08
C ILE A 260 -11.58 21.06 -15.07
N TRP A 261 -10.68 21.50 -14.18
CA TRP A 261 -10.01 22.77 -14.37
C TRP A 261 -8.79 22.54 -15.26
N GLN A 262 -8.99 22.84 -16.54
CA GLN A 262 -7.95 22.91 -17.57
C GLN A 262 -6.74 23.66 -17.02
N TRP A 263 -5.65 22.92 -16.81
CA TRP A 263 -4.35 23.51 -16.51
C TRP A 263 -3.79 24.03 -17.84
N GLN A 264 -3.78 25.35 -18.01
CA GLN A 264 -3.13 26.02 -19.14
C GLN A 264 -1.68 26.35 -18.74
N PRO A 265 -0.65 25.80 -19.44
CA PRO A 265 0.76 26.01 -19.08
C PRO A 265 1.24 27.47 -19.17
N ASP A 266 0.48 28.34 -19.84
CA ASP A 266 0.94 29.68 -20.23
C ASP A 266 0.50 30.80 -19.29
N GLN A 267 -0.08 30.49 -18.12
CA GLN A 267 -0.38 31.53 -17.13
C GLN A 267 0.60 31.53 -15.96
N PRO A 268 1.30 32.65 -15.69
CA PRO A 268 2.16 32.73 -14.53
C PRO A 268 1.35 32.63 -13.23
N PRO A 269 1.98 32.17 -12.13
CA PRO A 269 1.29 31.94 -10.86
C PRO A 269 0.56 33.20 -10.39
N ARG A 270 -0.74 33.06 -10.09
CA ARG A 270 -1.53 34.16 -9.51
C ARG A 270 -0.91 34.56 -8.17
N ASP A 271 -0.25 35.70 -8.18
CA ASP A 271 0.30 36.34 -6.99
C ASP A 271 -0.84 36.69 -6.03
N ARG A 272 -0.82 36.08 -4.84
CA ARG A 272 -1.89 36.19 -3.83
C ARG A 272 -1.96 37.56 -3.16
N ASN A 273 -1.03 38.48 -3.46
CA ASN A 273 -0.91 39.78 -2.80
C ASN A 273 -1.30 40.99 -3.65
N ARG A 274 -1.92 40.82 -4.83
CA ARG A 274 -2.52 41.97 -5.52
C ARG A 274 -3.90 42.30 -4.96
N TYR A 275 -3.95 43.34 -4.14
CA TYR A 275 -5.18 44.08 -3.87
C TYR A 275 -5.72 44.61 -5.20
N TYR A 276 -6.90 44.12 -5.60
CA TYR A 276 -7.67 44.66 -6.71
C TYR A 276 -8.26 46.01 -6.26
N TYR A 277 -7.78 47.11 -6.83
CA TYR A 277 -8.58 48.32 -6.90
C TYR A 277 -9.61 48.14 -8.03
N PRO A 278 -10.92 48.33 -7.77
CA PRO A 278 -11.91 48.32 -8.84
C PRO A 278 -11.67 49.54 -9.75
N PRO A 279 -11.68 49.38 -11.08
CA PRO A 279 -11.55 50.51 -11.99
C PRO A 279 -12.86 51.31 -11.99
N GLY A 280 -12.82 52.57 -11.55
CA GLY A 280 -14.01 53.43 -11.59
C GLY A 280 -14.03 54.70 -10.74
N HIS A 281 -12.90 55.29 -10.35
CA HIS A 281 -12.90 56.65 -9.82
C HIS A 281 -12.15 57.61 -10.76
N PRO A 282 -12.82 58.67 -11.24
CA PRO A 282 -12.18 59.70 -12.06
C PRO A 282 -11.26 60.57 -11.19
N GLU A 283 -10.12 60.92 -11.76
CA GLU A 283 -9.18 61.91 -11.26
C GLU A 283 -9.89 63.26 -11.05
N ALA A 284 -9.70 63.85 -9.86
CA ALA A 284 -9.99 65.26 -9.65
C ALA A 284 -8.77 66.07 -10.11
N PRO A 285 -8.95 67.14 -10.91
CA PRO A 285 -7.86 68.06 -11.22
C PRO A 285 -7.68 69.10 -10.10
N GLU A 286 -6.40 69.41 -9.85
CA GLU A 286 -5.79 70.55 -9.12
C GLU A 286 -6.47 71.12 -7.87
#